data_AF-A0A535E177-F1
#
_entry.id   AF-A0A535E177-F1
#
_cell.length_a   1.000
_cell.length_b   1.000
_cell.length_c   1.000
_cell.angle_alpha   90.00
_cell.angle_beta   90.00
_cell.angle_gamma   90.00
#
_symmetry.space_group_name_H-M   'P 1'
#
loop_
_entity.id
_entity.type
_entity.pdbx_description
1 polymer ?
#
loop_
_entity_poly.entity_id
_entity_poly.type
_entity_poly.pdbx_seq_one_letter_code
_entity_poly.pdbx_strand_id
1 'polypeptide(L)'
;MSGQTSDGQERILVRTIVCGFTQAELPTPWLAIFHRFERVMEKAGLRIRVRLFPLEKLPESFEVLVVPPELEAPAQALGTSARIIVTSRADAPAAADLLLRELERGETLYAEKVRPGEPKIMTHRGGDIL
;
A
#
# COMPACT_ATOMS: atom_id res chain seq x y z
N MET A 1 6.82 24.23 33.98
CA MET A 1 5.68 24.14 33.04
C MET A 1 5.84 22.85 32.26
N SER A 2 5.05 21.84 32.61
CA SER A 2 5.15 20.47 32.10
C SER A 2 4.45 20.38 30.75
N GLY A 3 5.22 20.26 29.66
CA GLY A 3 4.72 19.89 28.35
C GLY A 3 4.79 18.37 28.18
N GLN A 4 3.83 17.66 28.76
CA GLN A 4 3.55 16.27 28.37
C GLN A 4 2.85 16.34 27.01
N THR A 5 3.60 16.24 25.91
CA THR A 5 3.00 15.94 24.61
C THR A 5 2.78 14.45 24.54
N SER A 6 1.51 14.09 24.59
CA SER A 6 0.87 12.82 24.28
C SER A 6 1.75 11.80 23.56
N ASP A 7 1.94 10.68 24.24
CA ASP A 7 1.92 9.31 23.70
C ASP A 7 2.54 9.14 22.30
N GLY A 8 3.81 8.73 22.30
CA GLY A 8 4.58 8.40 21.11
C GLY A 8 4.08 7.15 20.41
N GLN A 9 2.91 7.23 19.77
CA GLN A 9 2.59 6.31 18.69
C GLN A 9 3.59 6.56 17.57
N GLU A 10 4.52 5.62 17.41
CA GLU A 10 5.49 5.62 16.33
C GLU A 10 4.73 5.55 15.01
N ARG A 11 4.67 6.69 14.30
CA ARG A 11 3.96 6.79 13.02
C ARG A 11 4.69 5.94 12.00
N ILE A 12 3.93 5.16 11.24
CA ILE A 12 4.51 4.26 10.24
C ILE A 12 4.70 5.03 8.94
N LEU A 13 5.94 5.09 8.45
CA LEU A 13 6.27 5.67 7.15
C LEU A 13 5.93 4.65 6.05
N VAL A 14 4.89 4.93 5.27
CA VAL A 14 4.51 4.10 4.13
C VAL A 14 5.39 4.42 2.93
N ARG A 15 6.20 3.44 2.54
CA ARG A 15 7.05 3.47 1.34
C ARG A 15 6.56 2.49 0.29
N THR A 16 5.97 1.37 0.72
CA THR A 16 5.53 0.30 -0.16
C THR A 16 4.12 -0.15 0.18
N ILE A 17 3.25 -0.12 -0.83
CA ILE A 17 1.93 -0.73 -0.81
C ILE A 17 1.98 -1.97 -1.71
N VAL A 18 1.58 -3.12 -1.20
CA VAL A 18 1.47 -4.36 -1.97
C VAL A 18 0.01 -4.67 -2.21
N CYS A 19 -0.39 -4.82 -3.47
CA CYS A 19 -1.64 -5.46 -3.85
C CYS A 19 -1.38 -6.97 -3.94
N GLY A 20 -1.98 -7.71 -3.01
CA GLY A 20 -1.84 -9.16 -2.89
C GLY A 20 -2.77 -9.91 -3.82
N PHE A 21 -2.26 -11.02 -4.37
CA PHE A 21 -3.03 -11.97 -5.16
C PHE A 21 -2.64 -13.42 -4.85
N THR A 22 -3.34 -14.44 -5.36
CA THR A 22 -2.87 -15.83 -5.25
C THR A 22 -2.12 -16.27 -6.50
N GLN A 23 -1.08 -17.09 -6.37
CA GLN A 23 -0.28 -17.51 -7.52
C GLN A 23 -1.08 -18.33 -8.57
N ALA A 24 -2.18 -18.93 -8.15
CA ALA A 24 -3.03 -19.78 -9.00
C ALA A 24 -3.66 -19.02 -10.18
N GLU A 25 -3.86 -17.70 -10.08
CA GLU A 25 -4.34 -16.88 -11.19
C GLU A 25 -3.97 -15.41 -10.99
N LEU A 26 -3.79 -14.64 -12.06
CA LEU A 26 -3.81 -13.16 -12.02
C LEU A 26 -5.16 -12.71 -12.61
N PRO A 27 -6.26 -12.71 -11.83
CA PRO A 27 -7.54 -12.23 -12.27
C PRO A 27 -7.44 -10.75 -12.61
N THR A 28 -8.02 -10.39 -13.75
CA THR A 28 -8.19 -9.00 -14.20
C THR A 28 -8.74 -8.06 -13.11
N PRO A 29 -9.65 -8.48 -12.20
CA PRO A 29 -10.08 -7.65 -11.07
C PRO A 29 -8.95 -7.13 -10.18
N TRP A 30 -7.90 -7.90 -9.94
CA TRP A 30 -6.82 -7.51 -9.01
C TRP A 30 -5.86 -6.50 -9.66
N LEU A 31 -5.64 -6.60 -10.97
CA LEU A 31 -4.97 -5.57 -11.75
C LEU A 31 -5.73 -4.23 -11.71
N ALA A 32 -7.06 -4.28 -11.73
CA ALA A 32 -7.87 -3.06 -11.60
C ALA A 32 -7.67 -2.40 -10.23
N ILE A 33 -7.65 -3.18 -9.14
CA ILE A 33 -7.36 -2.66 -7.79
C ILE A 33 -5.97 -2.03 -7.76
N PHE A 34 -4.94 -2.75 -8.24
CA PHE A 34 -3.57 -2.26 -8.34
C PHE A 34 -3.47 -0.91 -9.06
N HIS A 35 -4.02 -0.80 -10.27
CA HIS A 35 -3.96 0.44 -11.05
C HIS A 35 -4.72 1.61 -10.39
N ARG A 36 -5.72 1.33 -9.55
CA ARG A 36 -6.40 2.39 -8.79
C ARG A 36 -5.49 2.95 -7.71
N PHE A 37 -4.90 2.09 -6.89
CA PHE A 37 -3.97 2.53 -5.84
C PHE A 37 -2.74 3.23 -6.45
N GLU A 38 -2.13 2.64 -7.48
CA GLU A 38 -1.01 3.23 -8.22
C GLU A 38 -1.35 4.67 -8.66
N ARG A 39 -2.46 4.83 -9.39
CA ARG A 39 -2.87 6.14 -9.92
C ARG A 39 -3.17 7.17 -8.84
N VAL A 40 -3.77 6.78 -7.71
CA VAL A 40 -4.10 7.71 -6.62
C VAL A 40 -2.83 8.23 -5.95
N MET A 41 -1.89 7.33 -5.61
CA MET A 41 -0.64 7.71 -4.96
C MET A 41 0.26 8.55 -5.88
N GLU A 42 0.32 8.19 -7.17
CA GLU A 42 1.04 8.97 -8.19
C GLU A 42 0.47 10.37 -8.34
N LYS A 43 -0.87 10.51 -8.42
CA LYS A 43 -1.53 11.82 -8.53
C LYS A 43 -1.29 12.70 -7.31
N ALA A 44 -1.22 12.10 -6.13
CA ALA A 44 -0.93 12.81 -4.89
C ALA A 44 0.56 13.23 -4.77
N GLY A 45 1.42 12.77 -5.69
CA GLY A 45 2.85 13.06 -5.67
C GLY A 45 3.55 12.45 -4.45
N LEU A 46 3.05 11.32 -3.96
CA LEU A 46 3.63 10.63 -2.81
C LEU A 46 4.78 9.74 -3.23
N ARG A 47 5.78 9.62 -2.36
CA ARG A 47 6.98 8.80 -2.52
C ARG A 47 6.68 7.33 -2.17
N ILE A 48 5.62 6.78 -2.75
CA ILE A 48 5.12 5.43 -2.47
C ILE A 48 5.28 4.55 -3.70
N ARG A 49 5.77 3.33 -3.50
CA ARG A 49 5.79 2.26 -4.49
C ARG A 49 4.54 1.41 -4.31
N VAL A 50 3.67 1.38 -5.31
CA VAL A 50 2.59 0.39 -5.37
C VAL A 50 3.11 -0.80 -6.18
N ARG A 51 2.99 -2.01 -5.65
CA ARG A 51 3.47 -3.24 -6.29
C ARG A 51 2.40 -4.32 -6.25
N LEU A 52 2.48 -5.26 -7.19
CA LEU A 52 1.60 -6.42 -7.26
C LEU A 52 2.43 -7.67 -6.95
N PHE A 53 2.05 -8.44 -5.93
CA PHE A 53 2.76 -9.67 -5.54
C PHE A 53 1.77 -10.77 -5.14
N PRO A 54 2.09 -12.04 -5.43
CA PRO A 54 1.32 -13.14 -4.88
C PRO A 54 1.57 -13.21 -3.36
N LEU A 55 0.56 -13.59 -2.58
CA LEU A 55 0.63 -13.71 -1.12
C LEU A 55 1.70 -14.73 -0.69
N GLU A 56 1.98 -15.71 -1.56
CA GLU A 56 2.99 -16.74 -1.39
C GLU A 56 4.43 -16.23 -1.58
N LYS A 57 4.60 -15.04 -2.18
CA LYS A 57 5.91 -14.45 -2.48
C LYS A 57 5.93 -12.94 -2.23
N LEU A 58 5.41 -12.53 -1.07
CA LEU A 58 5.45 -11.12 -0.66
C LEU A 58 6.90 -10.62 -0.51
N PRO A 59 7.15 -9.32 -0.72
CA PRO A 59 8.47 -8.73 -0.48
C PRO A 59 8.80 -8.73 1.02
N GLU A 60 10.10 -8.65 1.34
CA GLU A 60 10.59 -8.65 2.72
C GLU A 60 10.06 -7.50 3.58
N SER A 61 9.70 -6.36 2.96
CA SER A 61 9.23 -5.17 3.66
C SER A 61 8.16 -4.44 2.85
N PHE A 62 7.06 -4.14 3.53
CA PHE A 62 5.94 -3.34 3.07
C PHE A 62 5.09 -2.91 4.28
N GLU A 63 4.41 -1.77 4.17
CA GLU A 63 3.64 -1.21 5.30
C GLU A 63 2.13 -1.38 5.11
N VAL A 64 1.69 -1.60 3.87
CA VAL A 64 0.27 -1.79 3.54
C VAL A 64 0.12 -2.97 2.59
N LEU A 65 -0.80 -3.88 2.93
CA LEU A 65 -1.22 -5.00 2.10
C LEU A 65 -2.68 -4.80 1.71
N VAL A 66 -2.95 -4.64 0.42
CA VAL A 66 -4.30 -4.53 -0.15
C VAL A 66 -4.69 -5.87 -0.73
N VAL A 67 -5.80 -6.44 -0.27
CA VAL A 67 -6.30 -7.73 -0.75
C VAL A 67 -7.80 -7.66 -1.03
N PRO A 68 -8.31 -8.50 -1.94
CA PRO A 68 -9.75 -8.65 -2.12
C PRO A 68 -10.38 -9.44 -0.95
N PRO A 69 -11.72 -9.36 -0.76
CA PRO A 69 -12.42 -10.02 0.35
C PRO A 69 -12.17 -11.54 0.43
N GLU A 70 -12.11 -12.21 -0.71
CA GLU A 70 -11.84 -13.65 -0.78
C GLU A 70 -10.46 -14.04 -0.25
N LEU A 71 -9.52 -13.09 -0.16
CA LEU A 71 -8.16 -13.30 0.34
C LEU A 71 -7.92 -12.69 1.74
N GLU A 72 -8.96 -12.22 2.42
CA GLU A 72 -8.82 -11.67 3.77
C GLU A 72 -8.24 -12.70 4.75
N ALA A 73 -8.86 -13.89 4.84
CA ALA A 73 -8.42 -14.96 5.74
C ALA A 73 -6.95 -15.36 5.52
N PRO A 74 -6.49 -15.69 4.30
CA PRO A 74 -5.09 -16.01 4.07
C PRO A 74 -4.17 -14.81 4.34
N ALA A 75 -4.58 -13.57 4.05
CA ALA A 75 -3.77 -12.39 4.34
C ALA A 75 -3.57 -12.18 5.85
N GLN A 76 -4.62 -12.36 6.66
CA GLN A 76 -4.54 -12.29 8.12
C GLN A 76 -3.65 -13.38 8.69
N ALA A 77 -3.70 -14.59 8.12
CA ALA A 77 -2.89 -15.72 8.56
C ALA A 77 -1.38 -15.54 8.32
N LEU A 78 -0.96 -14.57 7.50
CA LEU A 78 0.46 -14.25 7.28
C LEU A 78 1.12 -13.63 8.52
N GLY A 79 0.34 -13.09 9.47
CA GLY A 79 0.87 -12.49 10.69
C GLY A 79 1.78 -11.29 10.45
N THR A 80 1.63 -10.61 9.32
CA THR A 80 2.39 -9.39 8.99
C THR A 80 2.01 -8.24 9.92
N SER A 81 2.97 -7.37 10.24
CA SER A 81 2.72 -6.11 10.93
C SER A 81 2.17 -5.02 9.99
N ALA A 82 2.14 -5.28 8.68
CA ALA A 82 1.59 -4.35 7.69
C ALA A 82 0.08 -4.16 7.90
N ARG A 83 -0.41 -2.96 7.58
CA ARG A 83 -1.84 -2.70 7.58
C ARG A 83 -2.52 -3.44 6.43
N ILE A 84 -3.47 -4.30 6.77
CA ILE A 84 -4.28 -5.00 5.78
C ILE A 84 -5.50 -4.14 5.41
N ILE A 85 -5.70 -3.90 4.12
CA ILE A 85 -6.88 -3.24 3.55
C ILE A 85 -7.61 -4.26 2.69
N VAL A 86 -8.79 -4.65 3.13
CA VAL A 86 -9.67 -5.54 2.39
C VAL A 86 -10.59 -4.69 1.51
N THR A 87 -10.54 -4.87 0.18
CA THR A 87 -11.35 -4.06 -0.74
C THR A 87 -11.74 -4.81 -1.99
N SER A 88 -12.98 -4.60 -2.45
CA SER A 88 -13.46 -5.14 -3.72
C SER A 88 -13.01 -4.26 -4.90
N ARG A 89 -13.17 -4.76 -6.13
CA ARG A 89 -12.96 -3.94 -7.34
C ARG A 89 -13.84 -2.70 -7.37
N ALA A 90 -15.09 -2.80 -6.88
CA ALA A 90 -16.04 -1.69 -6.90
C ALA A 90 -15.64 -0.60 -5.89
N ASP A 91 -15.10 -1.02 -4.73
CA ASP A 91 -14.80 -0.13 -3.61
C ASP A 91 -13.35 0.38 -3.63
N ALA A 92 -12.47 -0.21 -4.45
CA ALA A 92 -11.07 0.15 -4.56
C ALA A 92 -10.80 1.66 -4.75
N PRO A 93 -11.59 2.44 -5.53
CA PRO A 93 -11.42 3.89 -5.60
C PRO A 93 -11.60 4.56 -4.24
N ALA A 94 -12.70 4.25 -3.53
CA ALA A 94 -12.98 4.81 -2.23
C ALA A 94 -11.93 4.39 -1.18
N ALA A 95 -11.50 3.13 -1.22
CA ALA A 95 -10.45 2.63 -0.33
C ALA A 95 -9.11 3.34 -0.55
N ALA A 96 -8.71 3.56 -1.81
CA ALA A 96 -7.48 4.29 -2.13
C ALA A 96 -7.55 5.77 -1.70
N ASP A 97 -8.69 6.44 -1.91
CA ASP A 97 -8.90 7.82 -1.46
C ASP A 97 -8.89 7.94 0.07
N LEU A 98 -9.47 6.97 0.79
CA LEU A 98 -9.41 6.93 2.25
C LEU A 98 -7.98 6.75 2.75
N LEU A 99 -7.22 5.82 2.18
CA LEU A 99 -5.81 5.64 2.53
C LEU A 99 -5.01 6.92 2.27
N LEU A 100 -5.22 7.59 1.13
CA LEU A 100 -4.58 8.86 0.84
C LEU A 100 -4.87 9.91 1.92
N ARG A 101 -6.15 10.09 2.29
CA ARG A 101 -6.53 11.05 3.33
C ARG A 101 -5.89 10.74 4.69
N GLU A 102 -5.77 9.46 5.05
CA GLU A 102 -5.08 9.06 6.28
C GLU A 102 -3.58 9.39 6.22
N LEU A 103 -2.93 9.10 5.09
CA LEU A 103 -1.51 9.43 4.87
C LEU A 103 -1.25 10.94 4.93
N GLU A 104 -2.18 11.74 4.42
CA GLU A 104 -2.11 13.21 4.48
C GLU A 104 -2.33 13.76 5.89
N ARG A 105 -3.23 13.14 6.68
CA ARG A 105 -3.42 13.50 8.10
C ARG A 105 -2.19 13.15 8.93
N GLY A 106 -1.50 12.07 8.59
CA GLY A 106 -0.24 11.70 9.24
C GLY A 106 -0.40 11.27 10.70
N GLU A 107 -1.58 10.77 11.10
CA GLU A 107 -1.89 10.41 12.48
C GLU A 107 -1.27 9.05 12.87
N THR A 108 -1.47 8.02 12.04
CA THR A 108 -0.94 6.66 12.26
C THR A 108 -0.02 6.22 11.12
N LEU A 109 -0.39 6.55 9.88
CA LEU A 109 0.40 6.33 8.68
C LEU A 109 0.74 7.68 8.06
N TYR A 110 1.94 7.81 7.51
CA TYR A 110 2.31 8.98 6.73
C TYR A 110 3.16 8.58 5.53
N ALA A 111 3.23 9.44 4.52
CA ALA A 111 4.10 9.27 3.38
C ALA A 111 4.83 10.56 3.03
N GLU A 112 6.07 10.42 2.56
CA GLU A 112 6.84 11.54 2.06
C GLU A 112 6.30 12.01 0.70
N LYS A 113 6.40 13.31 0.42
CA LYS A 113 6.14 13.83 -0.93
C LYS A 113 7.38 13.69 -1.80
N VAL A 114 7.20 13.45 -3.08
CA VAL A 114 8.27 13.54 -4.07
C VAL A 114 8.76 14.98 -4.13
N ARG A 115 10.05 15.22 -3.89
CA ARG A 115 10.63 16.57 -3.95
C ARG A 115 10.96 16.94 -5.41
N PRO A 116 10.78 18.21 -5.81
CA PRO A 116 11.18 18.66 -7.14
C PRO A 116 12.71 18.48 -7.31
N GLY A 117 13.12 17.68 -8.28
CA GLY A 117 14.52 17.34 -8.56
C GLY A 117 14.97 15.96 -8.07
N GLU A 118 14.15 15.23 -7.30
CA GLU A 118 14.43 13.82 -6.98
C GLU A 118 14.09 12.92 -8.18
N PRO A 119 14.90 11.87 -8.44
CA PRO A 119 14.58 10.91 -9.49
C PRO A 119 13.22 10.28 -9.21
N LYS A 120 12.32 10.28 -10.22
CA LYS A 120 11.00 9.65 -10.12
C LYS A 120 11.19 8.22 -9.62
N ILE A 121 10.37 7.82 -8.65
CA ILE A 121 10.26 6.41 -8.30
C ILE A 121 9.67 5.72 -9.52
N MET A 122 10.52 5.03 -10.30
CA MET A 122 10.05 4.14 -11.34
C MET A 122 9.43 2.92 -10.66
N THR A 123 8.12 2.75 -10.85
CA THR A 123 7.42 1.51 -10.59
C THR A 123 7.97 0.47 -11.57
N HIS A 124 9.06 -0.20 -11.21
CA HIS A 124 9.45 -1.43 -11.89
C HIS A 124 8.34 -2.44 -11.63
N ARG A 125 7.53 -2.69 -12.67
CA ARG A 125 6.73 -3.91 -12.75
C ARG A 125 7.74 -5.05 -12.66
N GLY A 126 7.74 -5.74 -11.52
CA GLY A 126 8.69 -6.81 -11.23
C GLY A 126 8.66 -7.84 -12.36
N GLY A 127 9.79 -7.96 -13.04
CA GLY A 127 10.00 -8.82 -14.17
C GLY A 127 11.41 -8.61 -14.72
N ASP A 128 12.41 -8.59 -13.84
CA ASP A 128 13.80 -8.77 -14.26
C ASP A 128 14.24 -10.15 -13.75
N ILE A 129 14.10 -11.11 -14.64
CA ILE A 129 14.89 -12.33 -14.66
C ILE A 129 15.99 -12.04 -15.67
N LEU A 130 17.19 -11.65 -15.22
CA LEU A 130 18.44 -12.39 -15.40
C LEU A 130 19.59 -11.73 -14.64
#